data_AF-A0A3S4JEG5-F1
#
_entry.id   AF-A0A3S4JEG5-F1
#
_cell.length_a   1.000
_cell.length_b   1.000
_cell.length_c   1.000
_cell.angle_alpha   90.00
_cell.angle_beta   90.00
_cell.angle_gamma   90.00
#
_symmetry.space_group_name_H-M   'P 1'
#
loop_
_entity.id
_entity.type
_entity.pdbx_description
1 polymer ?
#
loop_
_entity_poly.entity_id
_entity_poly.type
_entity_poly.pdbx_seq_one_letter_code
_entity_poly.pdbx_strand_id
1 'polypeptide(L)'
;MSEPKRLFFAIDLPDDARAQIIAWRAAHFASEDGRPVAAANLHLTLAFLGDVSSDKQRALAQLAGRIRQPGFTLHLDDAGQWLRSRVVWLGMRQPPRGFVAVG
;
A
#
# COMPACT_ATOMS: atom_id res chain seq x y z
N MET A 1 -28.25 -10.86 4.24
CA MET A 1 -27.23 -10.28 3.34
C MET A 1 -26.06 -9.84 4.21
N SER A 2 -24.81 -10.20 3.88
CA SER A 2 -23.65 -9.74 4.67
C SER A 2 -23.49 -8.23 4.54
N GLU A 3 -23.10 -7.57 5.63
CA GLU A 3 -22.76 -6.14 5.61
C GLU A 3 -21.63 -5.84 4.61
N PRO A 4 -21.65 -4.65 3.97
CA PRO A 4 -20.60 -4.23 3.06
C PRO A 4 -19.27 -4.10 3.79
N LYS A 5 -18.17 -4.43 3.10
CA LYS A 5 -16.81 -4.31 3.63
C LYS A 5 -16.07 -3.19 2.94
N ARG A 6 -15.27 -2.44 3.71
CA ARG A 6 -14.35 -1.44 3.16
C ARG A 6 -13.12 -2.14 2.58
N LEU A 7 -12.98 -2.17 1.25
CA LEU A 7 -11.97 -2.96 0.56
C LEU A 7 -10.97 -2.11 -0.24
N PHE A 8 -9.77 -2.67 -0.43
CA PHE A 8 -8.73 -2.16 -1.30
C PHE A 8 -7.84 -3.31 -1.79
N PHE A 9 -7.12 -3.10 -2.89
CA PHE A 9 -6.01 -3.96 -3.32
C PHE A 9 -4.69 -3.34 -2.89
N ALA A 10 -3.73 -4.16 -2.48
CA ALA A 10 -2.40 -3.70 -2.09
C ALA A 10 -1.31 -4.70 -2.43
N ILE A 11 -0.09 -4.18 -2.53
CA ILE A 11 1.14 -4.97 -2.47
C ILE A 11 1.63 -4.97 -1.03
N ASP A 12 1.86 -6.17 -0.50
CA ASP A 12 2.45 -6.35 0.82
C ASP A 12 3.98 -6.28 0.77
N LEU A 13 4.59 -6.06 1.92
CA LEU A 13 6.04 -5.97 2.07
C LEU A 13 6.60 -7.28 2.63
N PRO A 14 7.71 -7.80 2.06
CA PRO A 14 8.51 -8.82 2.71
C PRO A 14 8.92 -8.43 4.14
N ASP A 15 9.08 -9.42 5.02
CA ASP A 15 9.34 -9.17 6.45
C ASP A 15 10.66 -8.42 6.70
N ASP A 16 11.68 -8.70 5.89
CA ASP A 16 12.99 -8.02 5.94
C ASP A 16 12.87 -6.54 5.56
N ALA A 17 12.14 -6.23 4.48
CA ALA A 17 11.86 -4.86 4.07
C ALA A 17 11.04 -4.12 5.14
N ARG A 18 10.03 -4.78 5.72
CA ARG A 18 9.20 -4.23 6.81
C ARG A 18 10.05 -3.88 8.03
N ALA A 19 10.95 -4.77 8.44
CA ALA A 19 11.86 -4.55 9.57
C ALA A 19 12.80 -3.36 9.32
N GLN A 20 13.38 -3.27 8.11
CA GLN A 20 14.25 -2.16 7.72
C GLN A 20 13.51 -0.81 7.77
N ILE A 21 12.27 -0.74 7.26
CA ILE A 21 11.46 0.48 7.30
C ILE A 21 11.15 0.90 8.74
N ILE A 22 10.83 -0.05 9.61
CA ILE A 22 10.53 0.25 11.02
C ILE A 22 11.77 0.78 11.75
N ALA A 23 12.93 0.17 11.53
CA ALA A 23 14.19 0.61 12.10
C ALA A 23 14.57 2.00 11.59
N TRP A 24 14.49 2.22 10.28
CA TRP A 24 14.72 3.53 9.67
C TRP A 24 13.78 4.59 10.25
N ARG A 25 12.48 4.30 10.34
CA ARG A 25 11.49 5.22 10.92
C ARG A 25 11.83 5.58 12.38
N ALA A 26 12.17 4.59 13.21
CA ALA A 26 12.50 4.82 14.61
C ALA A 26 13.78 5.65 14.80
N ALA A 27 14.72 5.58 13.84
CA ALA A 27 15.95 6.36 13.88
C ALA A 27 15.79 7.81 13.40
N HIS A 28 14.75 8.12 12.62
CA HIS A 28 14.59 9.43 11.95
C HIS A 28 13.40 10.25 12.45
N PHE A 29 12.44 9.65 13.17
CA PHE A 29 11.25 10.32 13.66
C PHE A 29 11.10 10.08 15.17
N ALA A 30 10.93 11.17 15.91
CA ALA A 30 10.56 11.14 17.32
C ALA A 30 9.09 10.74 17.49
N SER A 31 8.71 10.37 18.71
CA SER A 31 7.32 10.00 19.02
C SER A 31 6.33 11.14 18.82
N GLU A 32 6.77 12.40 18.93
CA GLU A 32 5.93 13.59 18.67
C GLU A 32 5.71 13.90 17.18
N ASP A 33 6.51 13.33 16.26
CA ASP A 33 6.42 13.65 14.82
C ASP A 33 5.18 13.07 14.14
N GLY A 34 4.49 12.16 14.82
CA GLY A 34 3.21 11.61 14.36
C GLY A 34 2.89 10.24 14.93
N ARG A 35 1.82 9.64 14.40
CA ARG A 35 1.40 8.29 14.80
C ARG A 35 1.96 7.26 13.82
N PRO A 36 2.90 6.39 14.25
CA PRO A 36 3.45 5.37 13.35
C PRO A 36 2.37 4.36 12.95
N VAL A 37 2.30 4.04 11.66
CA VAL A 37 1.50 2.92 11.16
C VAL A 37 2.05 1.64 11.76
N ALA A 38 1.16 0.77 12.26
CA ALA A 38 1.53 -0.53 12.78
C ALA A 38 2.30 -1.35 11.73
N ALA A 39 3.30 -2.12 12.15
CA ALA A 39 4.16 -2.90 11.26
C ALA A 39 3.36 -3.72 10.24
N ALA A 40 2.37 -4.49 10.73
CA ALA A 40 1.49 -5.33 9.92
C ALA A 40 0.59 -4.57 8.93
N ASN A 41 0.44 -3.26 9.13
CA ASN A 41 -0.40 -2.42 8.28
C ASN A 41 0.42 -1.64 7.23
N LEU A 42 1.75 -1.80 7.16
CA LEU A 42 2.56 -1.22 6.10
C LEU A 42 2.31 -1.95 4.79
N HIS A 43 1.84 -1.23 3.77
CA HIS A 43 1.52 -1.75 2.44
C HIS A 43 1.51 -0.62 1.40
N LEU A 44 1.54 -0.99 0.12
CA LEU A 44 1.33 -0.07 -1.00
C LEU A 44 -0.07 -0.29 -1.57
N THR A 45 -0.98 0.67 -1.38
CA THR A 45 -2.34 0.57 -1.94
C THR A 45 -2.28 0.73 -3.47
N LEU A 46 -2.90 -0.21 -4.18
CA LEU A 46 -3.07 -0.17 -5.64
C LEU A 46 -4.39 0.51 -6.04
N ALA A 47 -5.49 0.11 -5.39
CA ALA A 47 -6.82 0.65 -5.67
C ALA A 47 -7.71 0.58 -4.43
N PHE A 48 -8.27 1.73 -4.03
CA PHE A 48 -9.23 1.82 -2.94
C PHE A 48 -10.66 1.69 -3.47
N LEU A 49 -11.43 0.70 -2.99
CA LEU A 49 -12.73 0.32 -3.56
C LEU A 49 -13.92 0.85 -2.73
N GLY A 50 -13.67 1.39 -1.55
CA GLY A 50 -14.70 1.84 -0.61
C GLY A 50 -15.52 0.67 -0.07
N ASP A 51 -16.79 0.92 0.22
CA ASP A 51 -17.70 -0.08 0.75
C ASP A 51 -18.25 -0.97 -0.37
N VAL A 52 -17.99 -2.27 -0.26
CA VAL A 52 -18.25 -3.25 -1.30
C VAL A 52 -19.11 -4.37 -0.73
N SER A 53 -20.22 -4.66 -1.40
CA SER A 53 -21.08 -5.80 -1.06
C SER A 53 -20.36 -7.14 -1.30
N SER A 54 -20.79 -8.19 -0.63
CA SER A 54 -20.17 -9.51 -0.80
C SER A 54 -20.18 -10.02 -2.25
N ASP A 55 -21.22 -9.70 -3.03
CA ASP A 55 -21.34 -10.09 -4.43
C ASP A 55 -20.36 -9.33 -5.31
N LYS A 56 -20.25 -8.01 -5.08
CA LYS A 56 -19.30 -7.15 -5.79
C LYS A 56 -17.86 -7.53 -5.43
N GLN A 57 -17.59 -7.91 -4.18
CA GLN A 57 -16.28 -8.43 -3.77
C GLN A 57 -15.90 -9.68 -4.59
N ARG A 58 -16.81 -10.66 -4.72
CA ARG A 58 -16.54 -11.88 -5.50
C ARG A 58 -16.28 -11.56 -6.97
N ALA A 59 -17.07 -10.67 -7.56
CA ALA A 59 -16.86 -10.23 -8.94
C ALA A 59 -15.51 -9.54 -9.15
N LEU A 60 -15.12 -8.63 -8.25
CA LEU A 60 -13.84 -7.92 -8.30
C LEU A 60 -12.66 -8.87 -8.11
N ALA A 61 -12.76 -9.86 -7.21
CA ALA A 61 -11.73 -10.89 -7.02
C ALA A 61 -11.55 -11.75 -8.28
N GLN A 62 -12.64 -12.13 -8.95
CA GLN A 62 -12.57 -12.87 -10.22
C GLN A 62 -11.92 -12.04 -11.34
N LEU A 63 -12.24 -10.75 -11.42
CA LEU A 63 -11.63 -9.84 -12.40
C LEU A 63 -10.13 -9.70 -12.15
N ALA A 64 -9.73 -9.47 -10.89
CA ALA A 64 -8.32 -9.40 -10.50
C ALA A 64 -7.56 -10.69 -10.83
N GLY A 65 -8.19 -11.86 -10.66
CA GLY A 65 -7.61 -13.16 -11.02
C GLY A 65 -7.32 -13.36 -12.51
N ARG A 66 -7.82 -12.49 -13.40
CA ARG A 66 -7.53 -12.51 -14.84
C ARG A 66 -6.31 -11.66 -15.22
N ILE A 67 -5.79 -10.85 -14.31
CA ILE A 67 -4.60 -10.03 -14.57
C ILE A 67 -3.42 -10.97 -14.84
N ARG A 68 -2.72 -10.73 -15.95
CA ARG A 68 -1.49 -11.43 -16.34
C ARG A 68 -0.45 -10.37 -16.65
N GLN A 69 0.51 -10.23 -15.75
CA GLN A 69 1.62 -9.30 -15.89
C GLN A 69 2.89 -9.95 -15.34
N PRO A 70 4.07 -9.66 -15.92
CA PRO A 70 5.33 -10.03 -15.32
C PRO A 70 5.47 -9.42 -13.91
N GLY A 71 6.19 -10.11 -13.03
CA GLY A 71 6.65 -9.53 -11.78
C GLY A 71 7.58 -8.34 -12.04
N PHE A 72 7.72 -7.47 -11.05
CA PHE A 72 8.62 -6.33 -11.07
C PHE A 72 9.23 -6.11 -9.68
N THR A 73 10.33 -5.36 -9.64
CA THR A 73 11.00 -4.98 -8.40
C THR A 73 10.61 -3.56 -8.01
N LEU A 74 10.30 -3.36 -6.73
CA LEU A 74 10.02 -2.05 -6.16
C LEU A 74 11.24 -1.59 -5.36
N HIS A 75 11.79 -0.44 -5.73
CA HIS A 75 12.91 0.19 -5.03
C HIS A 75 12.40 1.41 -4.29
N LEU A 76 12.19 1.30 -2.98
CA LEU A 76 11.71 2.42 -2.15
C LEU A 76 12.86 3.40 -1.90
N ASP A 77 13.10 4.31 -2.85
CA ASP A 77 14.21 5.25 -2.90
C ASP A 77 13.79 6.72 -2.69
N ASP A 78 12.52 6.93 -2.30
CA ASP A 78 11.99 8.25 -1.98
C ASP A 78 11.18 8.24 -0.68
N ALA A 79 11.25 9.37 0.00
CA ALA A 79 10.47 9.64 1.20
C ALA A 79 10.03 11.09 1.18
N GLY A 80 8.81 11.35 1.64
CA GLY A 80 8.28 12.70 1.65
C GLY A 80 7.13 12.88 2.61
N GLN A 81 6.61 14.09 2.64
CA GLN A 81 5.48 14.46 3.49
C GLN A 81 4.40 15.15 2.67
N TRP A 82 3.17 14.69 2.83
CA TRP A 82 2.00 15.41 2.36
C TRP A 82 1.37 16.18 3.52
N LEU A 83 1.59 17.49 3.56
CA LEU A 83 1.13 18.35 4.65
C LEU A 83 -0.40 18.37 4.78
N ARG A 84 -1.13 18.33 3.65
CA ARG A 84 -2.60 18.36 3.64
C ARG A 84 -3.22 17.13 4.29
N SER A 85 -2.70 15.94 4.00
CA SER A 85 -3.17 14.69 4.59
C SER A 85 -2.45 14.34 5.90
N ARG A 86 -1.39 15.08 6.25
CA ARG A 86 -0.55 14.88 7.44
C ARG A 86 0.08 13.49 7.48
N VAL A 87 0.61 13.05 6.34
CA VAL A 87 1.24 11.73 6.19
C VAL A 87 2.68 11.89 5.74
N VAL A 88 3.58 11.15 6.40
CA VAL A 88 4.92 10.83 5.89
C VAL A 88 4.82 9.51 5.13
N TRP A 89 5.40 9.45 3.94
CA TRP A 89 5.31 8.31 3.05
C TRP A 89 6.69 7.86 2.57
N LEU A 90 6.77 6.59 2.19
CA LEU A 90 7.87 5.99 1.42
C LEU A 90 7.34 5.61 0.04
N GLY A 91 8.16 5.83 -0.99
CA GLY A 91 7.75 5.68 -2.37
C GLY A 91 8.94 5.47 -3.29
N MET A 92 8.68 5.63 -4.57
CA MET A 92 9.64 5.43 -5.65
C MET A 92 9.73 6.71 -6.46
N ARG A 93 10.93 7.20 -6.73
CA ARG A 93 11.15 8.30 -7.67
C ARG A 93 10.74 7.91 -9.09
N GLN A 94 11.02 6.65 -9.45
CA GLN A 94 10.72 6.06 -10.75
C GLN A 94 10.03 4.70 -10.58
N PRO A 95 8.70 4.66 -10.47
CA PRO A 95 7.97 3.41 -10.38
C PRO A 95 8.16 2.56 -11.65
N PRO A 96 8.31 1.22 -11.52
CA PRO A 96 8.40 0.37 -12.69
C PRO A 96 7.09 0.38 -13.48
N ARG A 97 7.16 0.22 -14.80
CA ARG A 97 5.97 0.25 -15.68
C ARG A 97 4.88 -0.73 -15.25
N GLY A 98 5.25 -1.89 -14.74
CA GLY A 98 4.30 -2.89 -14.25
C GLY A 98 3.56 -2.49 -12.95
N PHE A 99 4.07 -1.52 -12.19
CA PHE A 99 3.41 -0.98 -11.02
C PHE A 99 2.38 0.09 -11.39
N VAL A 100 2.65 0.87 -12.44
CA VAL A 100 1.72 1.88 -12.96
C VAL A 100 0.68 1.19 -13.84
N ALA A 101 -0.37 0.66 -13.22
CA ALA A 101 -1.60 0.37 -13.95
C ALA A 101 -2.33 1.71 -14.18
N VAL A 102 -2.32 2.18 -15.42
CA VAL A 102 -3.15 3.31 -15.85
C VAL A 102 -4.61 2.93 -15.59
N GLY A 103 -5.34 3.85 -14.95
CA GLY A 103 -6.77 3.69 -14.65
C GLY A 103 -7.65 3.51 -15.87
#